data_AF-A0A150F875-F1
#
_entry.id   AF-A0A150F875-F1
#
_cell.length_a   1.000
_cell.length_b   1.000
_cell.length_c   1.000
_cell.angle_alpha   90.00
_cell.angle_beta   90.00
_cell.angle_gamma   90.00
#
_symmetry.space_group_name_H-M   'P 1'
#
loop_
_entity.id
_entity.type
_entity.pdbx_description
1 polymer ?
#
loop_
_entity_poly.entity_id
_entity_poly.type
_entity_poly.pdbx_seq_one_letter_code
_entity_poly.pdbx_strand_id
1 'polypeptide(L)' 'MIENYCYKEKTNRIHCNMTIMTGKDDPKINSSDLIGWKKFAGANCNIFKLDGDHFFIQENIPAVIRVINQIFSLYAEK' A
#
# COMPACT_ATOMS: atom_id res chain seq x y z
N MET A 1 -16.13 9.68 3.02
CA MET A 1 -17.12 9.57 1.94
C MET A 1 -16.39 9.73 0.61
N ILE A 2 -16.32 8.67 -0.20
CA ILE A 2 -15.71 8.68 -1.55
C ILE A 2 -16.76 8.90 -2.65
N GLU A 3 -18.01 9.13 -2.26
CA GLU A 3 -19.20 9.05 -3.12
C GLU A 3 -19.18 10.02 -4.30
N ASN A 4 -18.51 11.16 -4.15
CA ASN A 4 -18.37 12.17 -5.20
C ASN A 4 -17.00 12.14 -5.90
N TYR A 5 -16.16 11.14 -5.59
CA TYR A 5 -14.85 11.02 -6.22
C TYR A 5 -14.97 10.36 -7.59
N CYS A 6 -14.73 11.14 -8.65
CA CYS A 6 -14.57 10.64 -10.00
C CYS A 6 -13.09 10.57 -10.34
N TYR A 7 -12.54 9.36 -10.43
CA TYR A 7 -11.15 9.15 -10.86
C TYR A 7 -10.95 9.69 -12.27
N LYS A 8 -9.93 10.54 -12.45
CA LYS A 8 -9.45 10.99 -13.75
C LYS A 8 -8.11 10.32 -14.02
N GLU A 9 -8.05 9.55 -15.09
CA GLU A 9 -6.83 8.83 -15.47
C GLU A 9 -5.68 9.79 -15.74
N LYS A 10 -4.51 9.46 -15.21
CA LYS A 10 -3.26 10.19 -15.47
C LYS A 10 -2.38 9.34 -16.36
N THR A 11 -1.81 9.96 -17.38
CA THR A 11 -0.90 9.30 -18.32
C THR A 11 0.43 8.93 -17.67
N ASN A 12 0.90 9.72 -16.72
CA ASN A 12 2.17 9.50 -16.04
C ASN A 12 1.98 8.62 -14.79
N ARG A 13 2.85 7.61 -14.67
CA ARG A 13 2.98 6.79 -13.46
C ARG A 13 3.74 7.57 -12.39
N ILE A 14 3.64 7.14 -11.13
CA ILE A 14 4.40 7.73 -10.03
C ILE A 14 5.81 7.14 -10.08
N HIS A 15 6.83 7.94 -10.40
CA HIS A 15 8.21 7.47 -10.65
C HIS A 15 8.98 7.08 -9.37
N CYS A 16 8.42 6.16 -8.59
CA CYS A 16 9.06 5.56 -7.43
C CYS A 16 8.60 4.11 -7.23
N ASN A 17 9.30 3.38 -6.36
CA ASN A 17 8.77 2.14 -5.83
C ASN A 17 7.61 2.46 -4.88
N MET A 18 6.58 1.63 -4.94
CA MET A 18 5.37 1.77 -4.14
C MET A 18 5.23 0.55 -3.24
N THR A 19 4.85 0.79 -1.99
CA THR A 19 4.47 -0.29 -1.08
C THR A 19 3.06 -0.03 -0.57
N ILE A 20 2.18 -0.99 -0.78
CA ILE A 20 0.80 -0.98 -0.30
C ILE A 20 0.74 -1.83 0.97
N MET A 21 0.11 -1.29 2.02
CA MET A 21 -0.10 -1.97 3.29
C MET A 21 -1.59 -2.03 3.58
N THR A 22 -2.09 -3.18 4.01
CA THR A 22 -3.51 -3.39 4.29
C THR A 22 -3.68 -4.40 5.43
N GLY A 23 -4.81 -4.35 6.13
CA GLY A 23 -5.21 -5.38 7.08
C GLY A 23 -5.61 -6.67 6.35
N LYS A 24 -5.22 -7.82 6.89
CA LYS A 24 -5.60 -9.15 6.36
C LYS A 24 -7.11 -9.37 6.44
N ASP A 25 -7.74 -8.78 7.45
CA ASP A 25 -9.14 -9.02 7.80
C ASP A 25 -10.04 -7.83 7.43
N ASP A 26 -9.55 -6.84 6.65
CA ASP A 26 -10.36 -5.70 6.20
C ASP A 26 -11.39 -6.14 5.14
N PRO A 27 -12.70 -6.17 5.47
CA PRO A 27 -13.72 -6.65 4.53
C PRO A 27 -13.97 -5.66 3.37
N LYS A 28 -13.47 -4.42 3.48
CA LYS A 28 -13.68 -3.37 2.47
C LYS A 28 -12.65 -3.43 1.35
N ILE A 29 -11.60 -4.23 1.50
CA ILE A 29 -10.47 -4.28 0.57
C ILE A 29 -10.37 -5.68 -0.04
N ASN A 30 -10.58 -5.77 -1.35
CA ASN A 30 -10.38 -7.01 -2.08
C ASN A 30 -8.98 -7.08 -2.69
N SER A 31 -8.54 -8.29 -3.07
CA SER A 31 -7.18 -8.47 -3.63
C SER A 31 -7.01 -7.84 -5.01
N SER A 32 -8.08 -7.72 -5.82
CA SER A 32 -8.03 -7.04 -7.11
C SER A 32 -7.77 -5.54 -6.98
N ASP A 33 -8.33 -4.89 -5.97
CA ASP A 33 -8.12 -3.46 -5.68
C ASP A 33 -6.65 -3.19 -5.36
N LEU A 34 -6.04 -4.08 -4.57
CA LEU A 34 -4.61 -4.01 -4.23
C LEU A 34 -3.73 -4.18 -5.47
N ILE A 35 -4.04 -5.17 -6.32
CA ILE A 35 -3.30 -5.38 -7.58
C ILE A 35 -3.47 -4.18 -8.52
N GLY A 36 -4.63 -3.52 -8.48
CA GLY A 36 -4.92 -2.31 -9.24
C GLY A 36 -3.88 -1.21 -9.04
N TRP A 37 -3.23 -1.12 -7.87
CA TRP A 37 -2.16 -0.13 -7.62
C TRP A 37 -0.92 -0.31 -8.49
N LYS A 38 -0.66 -1.52 -9.01
CA LYS A 38 0.49 -1.78 -9.90
C LYS A 38 0.46 -0.90 -11.15
N LYS A 39 -0.73 -0.53 -11.64
CA LYS A 39 -0.85 0.35 -12.82
C LYS A 39 -0.28 1.75 -12.56
N PHE A 40 -0.29 2.21 -11.31
CA PHE A 40 0.16 3.55 -10.92
C PHE A 40 1.64 3.63 -10.53
N ALA A 41 2.23 2.53 -10.03
CA ALA A 41 3.63 2.50 -9.64
C ALA A 41 4.55 2.54 -10.86
N GLY A 42 5.44 3.52 -10.96
CA GLY A 42 6.40 3.66 -12.07
C GLY A 42 7.59 2.70 -11.99
N ALA A 43 7.78 2.04 -10.85
CA ALA A 43 8.79 1.00 -10.63
C ALA A 43 8.18 -0.20 -9.87
N ASN A 44 8.83 -0.70 -8.81
CA ASN A 44 8.33 -1.85 -8.06
C ASN A 44 7.04 -1.53 -7.30
N CYS A 45 6.15 -2.50 -7.17
CA CYS A 45 4.93 -2.39 -6.37
C CYS A 45 4.79 -3.61 -5.46
N ASN A 46 5.03 -3.41 -4.17
CA ASN A 46 4.96 -4.44 -3.13
C ASN A 46 3.64 -4.33 -2.37
N ILE A 47 3.09 -5.47 -1.94
CA ILE A 47 1.86 -5.52 -1.16
C ILE A 47 2.14 -6.30 0.12
N PHE A 48 1.91 -5.68 1.27
CA PHE A 48 2.03 -6.27 2.60
C PHE A 48 0.65 -6.33 3.25
N LYS A 49 0.24 -7.54 3.64
CA LYS A 49 -0.97 -7.73 4.45
C LYS A 49 -0.54 -7.94 5.90
N LEU A 50 -0.96 -7.06 6.80
CA LEU A 50 -0.67 -7.10 8.23
C LEU A 50 -1.88 -7.65 9.00
N ASP A 51 -1.63 -8.25 10.16
CA ASP A 51 -2.72 -8.69 11.04
C ASP A 51 -3.54 -7.47 11.49
N GLY A 52 -4.87 -7.61 11.45
CA GLY A 52 -5.83 -6.54 11.72
C GLY A 52 -6.77 -6.28 10.54
N ASP A 53 -7.79 -5.47 10.80
CA ASP A 53 -8.78 -5.06 9.82
C ASP A 53 -8.43 -3.70 9.20
N HIS A 54 -9.43 -2.89 8.86
CA HIS A 54 -9.27 -1.50 8.41
C HIS A 54 -8.38 -0.64 9.32
N PHE A 55 -8.38 -0.89 10.63
CA PHE A 55 -7.63 -0.15 11.65
C PHE A 55 -6.25 -0.74 11.95
N PHE A 56 -5.77 -1.71 11.15
CA PHE A 56 -4.45 -2.36 11.32
C PHE A 56 -3.30 -1.37 11.56
N ILE A 57 -3.39 -0.17 10.96
CA ILE A 57 -2.34 0.84 11.05
C ILE A 57 -2.18 1.39 12.49
N GLN A 58 -3.27 1.44 13.25
CA GLN A 58 -3.31 1.92 14.64
C GLN A 58 -3.19 0.75 15.63
N GLU A 59 -3.83 -0.37 15.33
CA GLU A 59 -3.83 -1.54 16.22
C GLU A 59 -2.49 -2.30 16.19
N ASN A 60 -1.74 -2.19 15.09
CA ASN A 60 -0.49 -2.92 14.88
C ASN A 60 0.64 -2.01 14.43
N ILE A 61 0.79 -0.85 15.09
CA ILE A 61 1.87 0.12 14.84
C ILE A 61 3.25 -0.55 14.76
N PRO A 62 3.64 -1.49 15.66
CA PRO A 62 4.96 -2.11 15.57
C PRO A 62 5.20 -2.88 14.26
N ALA A 63 4.19 -3.59 13.74
CA ALA A 63 4.34 -4.29 12.46
C ALA A 63 4.40 -3.32 11.27
N VAL A 64 3.64 -2.22 11.33
CA VAL A 64 3.68 -1.18 10.31
C VAL A 64 5.07 -0.54 10.24
N ILE A 65 5.58 -0.11 11.39
CA ILE A 65 6.91 0.51 11.49
C ILE A 65 8.01 -0.46 11.05
N ARG A 66 7.88 -1.75 11.38
CA ARG A 66 8.82 -2.77 10.91
C ARG A 66 8.89 -2.84 9.38
N VAL A 67 7.74 -2.83 8.70
CA VAL A 67 7.70 -2.84 7.22
C VAL A 67 8.33 -1.56 6.65
N ILE A 68 8.01 -0.39 7.23
CA ILE A 68 8.60 0.89 6.80
C ILE A 68 10.12 0.87 6.95
N ASN A 69 10.63 0.44 8.10
CA ASN A 69 12.06 0.35 8.36
C ASN A 69 12.73 -0.66 7.41
N GLN A 70 12.12 -1.82 7.17
CA GLN A 70 12.63 -2.80 6.21
C GLN A 70 12.77 -2.19 4.81
N ILE A 71 11.79 -1.40 4.36
CA ILE A 71 11.86 -0.72 3.07
C ILE A 71 13.03 0.27 3.05
N PHE A 72 13.19 1.10 4.09
CA PHE A 72 14.29 2.06 4.15
C PHE A 72 15.67 1.42 4.24
N SER A 73 15.82 0.31 4.97
CA SER A 73 17.09 -0.44 5.03
C SER A 73 17.53 -0.93 3.66
N LEU A 74 16.60 -1.39 2.80
CA LEU A 74 16.92 -1.80 1.42
C LEU A 74 17.47 -0.66 0.54
N TYR A 75 17.23 0.60 0.92
CA TYR A 75 17.80 1.76 0.24
C TYR A 75 19.08 2.28 0.88
N ALA A 76 19.30 2.02 2.16
CA ALA A 76 20.54 2.41 2.85
C ALA A 76 21.75 1.56 2.44
N GLU A 77 21.51 0.37 1.92
CA GLU A 77 22.54 -0.58 1.46
C GLU A 77 22.91 -0.43 -0.03
N LYS A 78 22.33 0.56 -0.73
CA LYS A 78 22.63 0.89 -2.14
C LYS A 78 23.37 2.21 -2.26
#